data_AF-A0A1F9ADY1-F1
#
_entry.id   AF-A0A1F9ADY1-F1
#
_cell.length_a   1.000
_cell.length_b   1.000
_cell.length_c   1.000
_cell.angle_alpha   90.00
_cell.angle_beta   90.00
_cell.angle_gamma   90.00
#
_symmetry.space_group_name_H-M   'P 1'
#
loop_
_entity.id
_entity.type
_entity.pdbx_description
1 polymer ?
#
loop_
_entity_poly.entity_id
_entity_poly.type
_entity_poly.pdbx_seq_one_letter_code
_entity_poly.pdbx_strand_id
1 'polypeptide(L)'
;MSNWKGFLQRLKEKLFVKKSEKYIATYSPPQQAKTVSVPQVEVGRKSSSEREPYFVQIGFDFGTAYSKCVCRDVITNKAWVYLPAGSERMEHPFLISSVLLMRNGKLSHVENPGSDYHANGLYHLKHALEKVALRQWHDPVLDPYWNALGESDVNQLAAFVRNCAVYFLAGAFGEIRGQVRQRLPSFGMCADDYVAVNLAVPVADAERPEVNRLYNQVLFEAWVLMDDLNGHPVVDVAEVERLLTKISEKEDLTVKDACFIYPEASANVQGFVRSRVSSPGIYLFSDTGAGTVDQSVFIFLRDDNCEHLTYLHGNVLPLGSSFIERRAASAFRRTDWEALEAWRQRKESGGVEPPLMEARNAIHEELMRGTEQTLARAKQKLIVKSQLDQIRVIFGGGGHCEHPYKAAVMRPFSGGLFRRAISPDVLGMPVPSDLELEAGQTRWMRRLSVAYGLSFESSELATFTYPVELETPRPEEIWRPRRIIQDAPTKDEC
;
A
#
# COMPACT_ATOMS: atom_id res chain seq x y z
N MET A 1 1.67 33.56 -5.70
CA MET A 1 1.97 32.17 -6.10
C MET A 1 3.49 31.87 -6.12
N SER A 2 4.23 32.07 -5.02
CA SER A 2 5.67 31.69 -4.95
C SER A 2 6.15 31.32 -3.53
N ASN A 3 5.25 31.16 -2.56
CA ASN A 3 5.63 31.12 -1.14
C ASN A 3 5.33 29.76 -0.45
N TRP A 4 4.77 28.77 -1.16
CA TRP A 4 4.30 27.51 -0.54
C TRP A 4 5.31 26.35 -0.57
N LYS A 5 6.16 26.22 -1.61
CA LYS A 5 7.37 25.39 -1.50
C LYS A 5 8.25 25.88 -0.34
N GLY A 6 8.32 27.19 -0.16
CA GLY A 6 8.89 27.83 1.02
C GLY A 6 8.10 27.57 2.30
N PHE A 7 6.81 27.30 2.26
CA PHE A 7 6.00 26.95 3.44
C PHE A 7 6.23 25.51 3.87
N LEU A 8 6.15 24.52 2.98
CA LEU A 8 6.51 23.12 3.28
C LEU A 8 7.96 23.04 3.74
N GLN A 9 8.86 23.79 3.10
CA GLN A 9 10.25 23.88 3.53
C GLN A 9 10.40 24.60 4.87
N ARG A 10 9.65 25.67 5.16
CA ARG A 10 9.63 26.34 6.48
C ARG A 10 8.98 25.51 7.58
N LEU A 11 7.97 24.71 7.25
CA LEU A 11 7.33 23.76 8.17
C LEU A 11 8.33 22.63 8.45
N LYS A 12 9.00 22.09 7.42
CA LYS A 12 10.10 21.14 7.57
C LYS A 12 11.27 21.72 8.37
N GLU A 13 11.66 22.97 8.11
CA GLU A 13 12.75 23.66 8.82
C GLU A 13 12.38 23.97 10.28
N LYS A 14 11.15 24.42 10.54
CA LYS A 14 10.65 24.68 11.90
C LYS A 14 10.50 23.40 12.73
N LEU A 15 10.09 22.29 12.11
CA LEU A 15 9.80 21.03 12.80
C LEU A 15 11.01 20.10 12.91
N PHE A 16 11.97 20.15 11.97
CA PHE A 16 13.06 19.16 11.89
C PHE A 16 14.49 19.75 12.04
N VAL A 17 14.66 21.06 12.23
CA VAL A 17 15.98 21.64 12.58
C VAL A 17 16.23 21.52 14.08
N LYS A 18 16.55 20.29 14.53
CA LYS A 18 17.37 20.08 15.74
C LYS A 18 17.99 18.67 15.76
N LYS A 19 18.90 18.40 14.82
CA LYS A 19 20.06 17.50 14.98
C LYS A 19 20.91 17.41 13.70
N SER A 20 21.94 18.25 13.61
CA SER A 20 23.34 17.82 13.39
C SER A 20 24.20 19.05 13.09
N GLU A 21 24.76 19.68 14.12
CA GLU A 21 26.01 20.41 13.92
C GLU A 21 27.15 19.43 14.22
N LYS A 22 27.92 19.15 13.16
CA LYS A 22 29.13 18.33 13.18
C LYS A 22 30.15 18.97 14.11
N TYR A 23 30.58 18.24 15.13
CA TYR A 23 31.83 18.50 15.84
C TYR A 23 33.00 18.30 14.89
N ILE A 24 33.64 19.40 14.45
CA ILE A 24 35.03 19.38 14.00
C ILE A 24 35.87 19.81 15.22
N ALA A 25 36.49 18.83 15.87
CA ALA A 25 37.45 19.10 16.93
C ALA A 25 38.84 19.29 16.31
N THR A 26 39.31 20.54 16.25
CA THR A 26 40.73 20.86 16.18
C THR A 26 41.16 21.41 17.54
N TYR A 27 42.15 20.75 18.14
CA TYR A 27 42.73 21.10 19.43
C TYR A 27 43.68 22.30 19.31
N SER A 28 43.56 23.26 20.24
CA SER A 28 44.67 24.12 20.70
C SER A 28 44.36 24.69 22.11
N PRO A 29 45.39 25.00 22.92
CA PRO A 29 45.38 24.91 24.40
C PRO A 29 44.93 26.20 25.14
N PRO A 30 44.79 26.18 26.50
CA PRO A 30 43.89 27.06 27.22
C PRO A 30 44.50 28.43 27.52
N GLN A 31 43.71 29.49 27.30
CA GLN A 31 44.00 30.83 27.81
C GLN A 31 42.81 31.39 28.59
N GLN A 32 43.18 32.27 29.52
CA GLN A 32 42.56 32.56 30.81
C GLN A 32 41.22 33.30 30.75
N ALA A 33 40.47 33.11 31.83
CA ALA A 33 39.22 33.77 32.17
C ALA A 33 39.26 35.30 32.02
N LYS A 34 38.31 35.84 31.26
CA LYS A 34 37.83 37.22 31.39
C LYS A 34 36.32 37.22 31.44
N THR A 35 35.82 37.59 32.62
CA THR A 35 34.44 37.96 32.92
C THR A 35 34.05 39.15 32.05
N VAL A 36 33.04 38.97 31.18
CA VAL A 36 32.38 40.08 30.49
C VAL A 36 30.86 39.90 30.59
N SER A 37 30.25 41.00 30.97
CA SER A 37 28.87 41.25 31.35
C SER A 37 27.81 40.81 30.34
N VAL A 38 26.71 40.30 30.90
CA VAL A 38 25.44 39.96 30.26
C VAL A 38 24.83 41.20 29.57
N PRO A 39 24.50 41.14 28.26
CA PRO A 39 23.55 42.06 27.66
C PRO A 39 22.13 41.60 28.02
N GLN A 40 21.39 42.46 28.72
CA GLN A 40 19.94 42.31 28.89
C GLN A 40 19.28 42.36 27.51
N VAL A 41 18.82 41.21 27.03
CA VAL A 41 17.85 41.15 25.93
C VAL A 41 16.47 41.24 26.55
N GLU A 42 15.77 42.32 26.23
CA GLU A 42 14.38 42.55 26.54
C GLU A 42 13.56 41.33 26.12
N VAL A 43 13.01 40.64 27.12
CA VAL A 43 12.02 39.58 26.91
C VAL A 43 10.75 40.27 26.44
N GLY A 44 10.63 40.42 25.13
CA GLY A 44 9.36 40.66 24.46
C GLY A 44 8.39 39.57 24.90
N ARG A 45 7.39 39.96 25.69
CA ARG A 45 6.23 39.14 26.02
C ARG A 45 5.61 38.62 24.73
N LYS A 46 5.86 37.35 24.38
CA LYS A 46 4.98 36.61 23.46
C LYS A 46 3.65 36.43 24.17
N SER A 47 2.69 37.26 23.83
CA SER A 47 1.28 37.04 24.14
C SER A 47 0.73 35.90 23.28
N SER A 48 -0.16 35.12 23.90
CA SER A 48 -0.94 33.97 23.43
C SER A 48 -0.20 32.68 23.10
N SER A 49 -0.61 31.64 23.83
CA SER A 49 -0.33 30.21 23.72
C SER A 49 -0.77 29.63 22.37
N GLU A 50 -0.06 29.91 21.30
CA GLU A 50 -0.27 29.18 20.04
C GLU A 50 0.39 27.80 20.15
N ARG A 51 -0.45 26.76 20.18
CA ARG A 51 0.01 25.36 20.12
C ARG A 51 0.74 25.11 18.80
N GLU A 52 1.64 24.13 18.77
CA GLU A 52 2.23 23.66 17.53
C GLU A 52 1.14 23.09 16.58
N PRO A 53 1.28 23.27 15.25
CA PRO A 53 0.34 22.72 14.29
C PRO A 53 0.39 21.19 14.30
N TYR A 54 -0.76 20.56 14.12
CA TYR A 54 -0.83 19.12 13.90
C TYR A 54 -0.50 18.81 12.45
N PHE A 55 0.24 17.72 12.26
CA PHE A 55 0.36 17.09 10.96
C PHE A 55 0.00 15.62 11.09
N VAL A 56 -1.13 15.23 10.48
CA VAL A 56 -1.57 13.86 10.42
C VAL A 56 -1.35 13.27 9.04
N GLN A 57 -0.60 12.17 8.97
CA GLN A 57 -0.46 11.38 7.75
C GLN A 57 -1.40 10.18 7.83
N ILE A 58 -2.28 10.05 6.83
CA ILE A 58 -3.16 8.92 6.63
C ILE A 58 -2.45 7.91 5.73
N GLY A 59 -2.32 6.67 6.21
CA GLY A 59 -1.95 5.53 5.39
C GLY A 59 -3.18 4.68 5.08
N PHE A 60 -3.66 4.74 3.84
CA PHE A 60 -4.87 4.05 3.41
C PHE A 60 -4.55 2.88 2.47
N ASP A 61 -4.74 1.66 2.98
CA ASP A 61 -4.69 0.44 2.19
C ASP A 61 -6.05 0.23 1.53
N PHE A 62 -6.17 0.60 0.25
CA PHE A 62 -7.36 0.33 -0.55
C PHE A 62 -7.30 -1.12 -1.04
N GLY A 63 -7.98 -2.01 -0.32
CA GLY A 63 -8.01 -3.44 -0.60
C GLY A 63 -9.16 -3.86 -1.51
N THR A 64 -9.09 -5.08 -2.04
CA THR A 64 -10.14 -5.60 -2.95
C THR A 64 -11.44 -5.97 -2.23
N ALA A 65 -11.35 -6.57 -1.03
CA ALA A 65 -12.51 -6.88 -0.20
C ALA A 65 -12.61 -5.96 1.02
N TYR A 66 -11.47 -5.63 1.62
CA TYR A 66 -11.41 -4.79 2.81
C TYR A 66 -10.29 -3.76 2.71
N SER A 67 -10.65 -2.51 2.97
CA SER A 67 -9.73 -1.39 3.13
C SER A 67 -9.39 -1.17 4.59
N LYS A 68 -8.23 -0.57 4.85
CA LYS A 68 -7.69 -0.40 6.20
C LYS A 68 -6.99 0.95 6.28
N CYS A 69 -7.01 1.56 7.46
CA CYS A 69 -6.40 2.86 7.67
C CYS A 69 -5.59 2.89 8.96
N VAL A 70 -4.39 3.43 8.87
CA VAL A 70 -3.55 3.82 10.00
C VAL A 70 -3.26 5.29 9.86
N CYS A 71 -3.54 6.05 10.91
CA CYS A 71 -3.19 7.46 10.98
C CYS A 71 -1.92 7.63 11.81
N ARG A 72 -1.10 8.61 11.47
CA ARG A 72 0.11 8.97 12.21
C ARG A 72 0.13 10.45 12.49
N ASP A 73 0.32 10.81 13.75
CA ASP A 73 0.76 12.15 14.11
C ASP A 73 2.26 12.22 13.82
N VAL A 74 2.62 12.98 12.80
CA VAL A 74 3.98 13.11 12.29
C VAL A 74 4.88 13.81 13.32
N ILE A 75 4.32 14.69 14.14
CA ILE A 75 5.09 15.47 15.13
C ILE A 75 5.52 14.58 16.30
N THR A 76 4.59 13.79 16.83
CA THR A 76 4.88 12.87 17.95
C THR A 76 5.43 11.53 17.48
N ASN A 77 5.39 11.27 16.17
CA ASN A 77 5.72 10.01 15.53
C ASN A 77 4.96 8.83 16.16
N LYS A 78 3.67 9.04 16.44
CA LYS A 78 2.75 8.04 16.99
C LYS A 78 1.68 7.70 15.98
N ALA A 79 1.47 6.41 15.76
CA ALA A 79 0.47 5.90 14.87
C ALA A 79 -0.67 5.21 15.62
N TRP A 80 -1.88 5.26 15.08
CA TRP A 80 -3.04 4.55 15.59
C TRP A 80 -3.88 3.98 14.45
N VAL A 81 -4.59 2.90 14.74
CA VAL A 81 -5.48 2.25 13.78
C VAL A 81 -6.82 2.99 13.76
N TYR A 82 -7.34 3.28 12.58
CA TYR A 82 -8.71 3.76 12.42
C TYR A 82 -9.70 2.62 12.63
N LEU A 83 -10.75 2.87 13.40
CA LEU A 83 -11.80 1.88 13.70
C LEU A 83 -13.16 2.44 13.23
N PRO A 84 -13.77 1.92 12.16
CA PRO A 84 -15.13 2.29 11.76
C PRO A 84 -16.12 2.31 12.94
N ALA A 85 -17.06 3.25 12.95
CA ALA A 85 -18.04 3.34 14.02
C ALA A 85 -18.89 2.06 14.13
N GLY A 86 -19.14 1.56 15.35
CA GLY A 86 -19.96 0.36 15.56
C GLY A 86 -19.21 -0.96 15.31
N SER A 87 -17.90 -0.90 15.05
CA SER A 87 -17.07 -2.07 14.77
C SER A 87 -16.50 -2.77 16.01
N GLU A 88 -16.69 -2.21 17.20
CA GLU A 88 -15.91 -2.50 18.40
C GLU A 88 -16.04 -3.95 18.90
N ARG A 89 -17.14 -4.63 18.53
CA ARG A 89 -17.41 -6.02 18.93
C ARG A 89 -16.95 -7.06 17.91
N MET A 90 -16.42 -6.63 16.76
CA MET A 90 -15.99 -7.55 15.71
C MET A 90 -14.58 -8.06 15.97
N GLU A 91 -14.24 -9.25 15.45
CA GLU A 91 -12.89 -9.81 15.61
C GLU A 91 -11.81 -8.92 14.95
N HIS A 92 -12.18 -8.29 13.84
CA HIS A 92 -11.34 -7.38 13.06
C HIS A 92 -12.04 -6.02 12.92
N PRO A 93 -12.08 -5.20 13.99
CA PRO A 93 -12.87 -3.97 14.03
C PRO A 93 -12.37 -2.92 13.03
N PHE A 94 -11.09 -2.97 12.63
CA PHE A 94 -10.45 -2.01 11.73
C PHE A 94 -10.73 -2.22 10.23
N LEU A 95 -11.51 -3.24 9.85
CA LEU A 95 -11.79 -3.54 8.44
C LEU A 95 -12.92 -2.65 7.91
N ILE A 96 -12.64 -1.93 6.83
CA ILE A 96 -13.63 -1.17 6.06
C ILE A 96 -14.05 -2.03 4.87
N SER A 97 -15.32 -2.47 4.80
CA SER A 97 -15.82 -3.23 3.65
C SER A 97 -15.58 -2.44 2.35
N SER A 98 -15.00 -3.05 1.32
CA SER A 98 -14.78 -2.41 0.01
C SER A 98 -15.91 -2.73 -0.97
N VAL A 99 -17.11 -2.94 -0.43
CA VAL A 99 -18.34 -3.27 -1.15
C VAL A 99 -19.26 -2.07 -1.17
N LEU A 100 -19.77 -1.75 -2.35
CA LEU A 100 -20.85 -0.78 -2.53
C LEU A 100 -22.14 -1.52 -2.89
N LEU A 101 -23.28 -0.90 -2.61
CA LEU A 101 -24.58 -1.38 -3.06
C LEU A 101 -25.14 -0.40 -4.09
N MET A 102 -25.70 -0.94 -5.18
CA MET A 102 -26.45 -0.16 -6.16
C MET A 102 -27.94 -0.49 -6.06
N ARG A 103 -28.78 0.49 -5.70
CA ARG A 103 -30.23 0.30 -5.64
C ARG A 103 -30.95 1.50 -6.23
N ASN A 104 -31.76 1.27 -7.27
CA ASN A 104 -32.57 2.30 -7.92
C ASN A 104 -31.75 3.55 -8.31
N GLY A 105 -30.58 3.36 -8.91
CA GLY A 105 -29.66 4.45 -9.30
C GLY A 105 -28.89 5.10 -8.15
N LYS A 106 -29.02 4.58 -6.92
CA LYS A 106 -28.34 5.11 -5.73
C LYS A 106 -27.23 4.20 -5.25
N LEU A 107 -26.09 4.82 -4.93
CA LEU A 107 -24.96 4.21 -4.25
C LEU A 107 -25.15 4.29 -2.74
N SER A 108 -24.78 3.22 -2.05
CA SER A 108 -24.56 3.20 -0.61
C SER A 108 -23.39 2.30 -0.26
N HIS A 109 -22.82 2.47 0.94
CA HIS A 109 -21.76 1.59 1.46
C HIS A 109 -22.33 0.52 2.40
N VAL A 110 -21.64 -0.61 2.53
CA VAL A 110 -22.02 -1.68 3.46
C VAL A 110 -21.37 -1.43 4.82
N GLU A 111 -22.19 -1.11 5.82
CA GLU A 111 -21.72 -0.86 7.19
C GLU A 111 -21.22 -2.14 7.91
N ASN A 112 -21.77 -3.31 7.57
CA ASN A 112 -21.46 -4.57 8.25
C ASN A 112 -20.47 -5.45 7.45
N PRO A 113 -19.24 -5.68 7.95
CA PRO A 113 -18.27 -6.57 7.30
C PRO A 113 -18.54 -8.06 7.53
N GLY A 114 -19.65 -8.46 8.17
CA GLY A 114 -19.98 -9.87 8.41
C GLY A 114 -20.34 -10.67 7.15
N SER A 115 -20.62 -10.00 6.03
CA SER A 115 -20.96 -10.60 4.73
C SER A 115 -20.19 -9.88 3.62
N ASP A 116 -19.54 -10.64 2.74
CA ASP A 116 -18.77 -10.06 1.63
C ASP A 116 -19.62 -9.90 0.36
N TYR A 117 -20.66 -10.73 0.22
CA TYR A 117 -21.53 -10.72 -0.95
C TYR A 117 -22.97 -10.33 -0.57
N HIS A 118 -23.57 -9.45 -1.37
CA HIS A 118 -24.86 -8.80 -1.15
C HIS A 118 -25.69 -8.73 -2.42
N ALA A 119 -27.02 -8.68 -2.28
CA ALA A 119 -27.88 -8.34 -3.41
C ALA A 119 -27.54 -6.93 -3.93
N ASN A 120 -27.28 -6.84 -5.24
CA ASN A 120 -26.82 -5.63 -5.94
C ASN A 120 -25.47 -5.07 -5.45
N GLY A 121 -24.59 -5.93 -4.93
CA GLY A 121 -23.25 -5.55 -4.53
C GLY A 121 -22.30 -5.32 -5.71
N LEU A 122 -21.48 -4.29 -5.60
CA LEU A 122 -20.33 -3.99 -6.45
C LEU A 122 -19.07 -4.33 -5.66
N TYR A 123 -18.27 -5.28 -6.17
CA TYR A 123 -17.14 -5.87 -5.46
C TYR A 123 -15.81 -5.58 -6.16
N HIS A 124 -14.70 -5.79 -5.44
CA HIS A 124 -13.34 -5.73 -5.98
C HIS A 124 -13.06 -4.42 -6.73
N LEU A 125 -13.54 -3.29 -6.19
CA LEU A 125 -13.50 -1.98 -6.85
C LEU A 125 -12.09 -1.55 -7.27
N LYS A 126 -11.08 -1.85 -6.44
CA LYS A 126 -9.67 -1.69 -6.79
C LYS A 126 -9.32 -2.42 -8.09
N HIS A 127 -9.73 -3.68 -8.22
CA HIS A 127 -9.44 -4.50 -9.40
C HIS A 127 -10.25 -4.03 -10.61
N ALA A 128 -11.51 -3.62 -10.43
CA ALA A 128 -12.33 -3.03 -11.49
C ALA A 128 -11.69 -1.74 -12.08
N LEU A 129 -11.13 -0.87 -11.24
CA LEU A 129 -10.39 0.32 -11.70
C LEU A 129 -9.20 -0.04 -12.58
N GLU A 130 -8.40 -1.05 -12.19
CA GLU A 130 -7.27 -1.52 -12.98
C GLU A 130 -7.75 -2.04 -14.36
N LYS A 131 -8.82 -2.84 -14.40
CA LYS A 131 -9.40 -3.31 -15.67
C LYS A 131 -9.91 -2.19 -16.55
N VAL A 132 -10.54 -1.17 -15.97
CA VAL A 132 -10.96 0.03 -16.71
C VAL A 132 -9.76 0.79 -17.26
N ALA A 133 -8.73 1.04 -16.46
CA ALA A 133 -7.51 1.72 -16.89
C ALA A 133 -6.81 0.99 -18.05
N LEU A 134 -6.78 -0.34 -17.99
CA LEU A 134 -6.19 -1.20 -19.02
C LEU A 134 -7.13 -1.53 -20.18
N ARG A 135 -8.37 -1.02 -20.18
CA ARG A 135 -9.40 -1.28 -21.20
C ARG A 135 -9.72 -2.76 -21.38
N GLN A 136 -9.69 -3.53 -20.30
CA GLN A 136 -9.98 -4.97 -20.26
C GLN A 136 -11.48 -5.21 -19.97
N TRP A 137 -12.33 -4.76 -20.90
CA TRP A 137 -13.80 -4.68 -20.70
C TRP A 137 -14.53 -6.02 -20.50
N HIS A 138 -13.89 -7.12 -20.87
CA HIS A 138 -14.43 -8.48 -20.76
C HIS A 138 -13.94 -9.23 -19.52
N ASP A 139 -13.23 -8.56 -18.61
CA ASP A 139 -12.81 -9.18 -17.36
C ASP A 139 -14.04 -9.44 -16.46
N PRO A 140 -14.22 -10.66 -15.92
CA PRO A 140 -15.38 -11.00 -15.09
C PRO A 140 -15.57 -10.12 -13.85
N VAL A 141 -14.51 -9.43 -13.38
CA VAL A 141 -14.64 -8.48 -12.26
C VAL A 141 -15.57 -7.31 -12.58
N LEU A 142 -15.78 -7.01 -13.87
CA LEU A 142 -16.64 -5.93 -14.34
C LEU A 142 -18.11 -6.34 -14.48
N ASP A 143 -18.45 -7.65 -14.40
CA ASP A 143 -19.82 -8.15 -14.58
C ASP A 143 -20.83 -7.47 -13.62
N PRO A 144 -20.55 -7.29 -12.31
CA PRO A 144 -21.49 -6.60 -11.42
C PRO A 144 -21.76 -5.14 -11.83
N TYR A 145 -20.78 -4.48 -12.43
CA TYR A 145 -20.87 -3.08 -12.86
C TYR A 145 -21.66 -2.95 -14.16
N TRP A 146 -21.43 -3.86 -15.12
CA TRP A 146 -22.26 -3.97 -16.31
C TRP A 146 -23.73 -4.23 -15.96
N ASN A 147 -23.98 -5.19 -15.07
CA ASN A 147 -25.33 -5.53 -14.63
C ASN A 147 -26.03 -4.36 -13.92
N ALA A 148 -25.27 -3.56 -13.15
CA ALA A 148 -25.79 -2.39 -12.45
C ALA A 148 -26.17 -1.24 -13.41
N LEU A 149 -25.42 -1.04 -14.49
CA LEU A 149 -25.73 -0.03 -15.51
C LEU A 149 -26.87 -0.46 -16.42
N GLY A 150 -26.94 -1.75 -16.79
CA GLY A 150 -27.89 -2.24 -17.79
C GLY A 150 -27.60 -1.74 -19.21
N GLU A 151 -26.44 -1.13 -19.44
CA GLU A 151 -25.98 -0.59 -20.71
C GLU A 151 -24.74 -1.33 -21.24
N SER A 152 -24.38 -1.13 -22.51
CA SER A 152 -23.19 -1.73 -23.13
C SER A 152 -22.15 -0.70 -23.58
N ASP A 153 -22.26 0.55 -23.12
CA ASP A 153 -21.30 1.62 -23.42
C ASP A 153 -20.10 1.56 -22.48
N VAL A 154 -18.92 1.29 -23.04
CA VAL A 154 -17.65 1.19 -22.31
C VAL A 154 -17.23 2.51 -21.66
N ASN A 155 -17.59 3.65 -22.23
CA ASN A 155 -17.25 4.96 -21.66
C ASN A 155 -18.08 5.22 -20.40
N GLN A 156 -19.36 4.85 -20.43
CA GLN A 156 -20.24 4.93 -19.27
C GLN A 156 -19.80 3.95 -18.18
N LEU A 157 -19.41 2.72 -18.54
CA LEU A 157 -18.82 1.80 -17.58
C LEU A 157 -17.58 2.38 -16.91
N ALA A 158 -16.65 2.93 -17.70
CA ALA A 158 -15.42 3.50 -17.18
C ALA A 158 -15.69 4.67 -16.20
N ALA A 159 -16.61 5.56 -16.57
CA ALA A 159 -17.04 6.65 -15.70
C ALA A 159 -17.70 6.12 -14.43
N PHE A 160 -18.61 5.15 -14.55
CA PHE A 160 -19.33 4.57 -13.43
C PHE A 160 -18.41 3.89 -12.40
N VAL A 161 -17.45 3.08 -12.85
CA VAL A 161 -16.46 2.43 -11.97
C VAL A 161 -15.60 3.47 -11.26
N ARG A 162 -15.17 4.53 -11.97
CA ARG A 162 -14.45 5.66 -11.35
C ARG A 162 -15.30 6.38 -10.29
N ASN A 163 -16.57 6.67 -10.60
CA ASN A 163 -17.49 7.34 -9.67
C ASN A 163 -17.70 6.51 -8.40
N CYS A 164 -17.83 5.19 -8.55
CA CYS A 164 -17.90 4.26 -7.42
C CYS A 164 -16.64 4.36 -6.54
N ALA A 165 -15.45 4.39 -7.14
CA ALA A 165 -14.20 4.51 -6.40
C ALA A 165 -14.04 5.85 -5.67
N VAL A 166 -14.38 6.95 -6.35
CA VAL A 166 -14.38 8.28 -5.73
C VAL A 166 -15.35 8.32 -4.56
N TYR A 167 -16.58 7.82 -4.75
CA TYR A 167 -17.59 7.74 -3.69
C TYR A 167 -17.10 6.96 -2.48
N PHE A 168 -16.52 5.78 -2.71
CA PHE A 168 -16.00 4.93 -1.66
C PHE A 168 -14.86 5.59 -0.87
N LEU A 169 -13.86 6.14 -1.56
CA LEU A 169 -12.71 6.75 -0.90
C LEU A 169 -13.08 8.06 -0.20
N ALA A 170 -13.90 8.90 -0.83
CA ALA A 170 -14.33 10.19 -0.25
C ALA A 170 -15.07 9.98 1.07
N GLY A 171 -16.01 9.02 1.11
CA GLY A 171 -16.72 8.70 2.35
C GLY A 171 -15.81 8.19 3.45
N ALA A 172 -14.88 7.29 3.13
CA ALA A 172 -13.93 6.77 4.09
C ALA A 172 -13.00 7.87 4.63
N PHE A 173 -12.48 8.75 3.76
CA PHE A 173 -11.63 9.87 4.19
C PHE A 173 -12.38 10.88 5.04
N GLY A 174 -13.65 11.14 4.74
CA GLY A 174 -14.52 11.98 5.57
C GLY A 174 -14.61 11.43 7.01
N GLU A 175 -14.90 10.13 7.15
CA GLU A 175 -15.02 9.50 8.46
C GLU A 175 -13.69 9.48 9.23
N ILE A 176 -12.60 9.13 8.53
CA ILE A 176 -11.25 9.13 9.10
C ILE A 176 -10.90 10.53 9.62
N ARG A 177 -11.17 11.58 8.84
CA ARG A 177 -10.90 12.96 9.26
C ARG A 177 -11.81 13.39 10.42
N GLY A 178 -13.03 12.88 10.47
CA GLY A 178 -13.92 13.00 11.63
C GLY A 178 -13.30 12.41 12.90
N GLN A 179 -12.74 11.19 12.83
CA GLN A 179 -12.04 10.58 13.96
C GLN A 179 -10.75 11.28 14.36
N VAL A 180 -9.99 11.81 13.38
CA VAL A 180 -8.82 12.64 13.67
C VAL A 180 -9.23 13.84 14.54
N ARG A 181 -10.32 14.54 14.20
CA ARG A 181 -10.86 15.65 15.00
C ARG A 181 -11.33 15.22 16.38
N GLN A 182 -11.91 14.03 16.52
CA GLN A 182 -12.31 13.49 17.83
C GLN A 182 -11.11 13.18 18.72
N ARG A 183 -10.05 12.60 18.14
CA ARG A 183 -8.82 12.24 18.85
C ARG A 183 -7.96 13.47 19.18
N LEU A 184 -7.97 14.47 18.32
CA LEU A 184 -7.24 15.73 18.47
C LEU A 184 -8.25 16.89 18.52
N PRO A 185 -8.87 17.19 19.68
CA PRO A 185 -10.00 18.13 19.76
C PRO A 185 -9.69 19.56 19.29
N SER A 186 -8.42 19.96 19.31
CA SER A 186 -7.98 21.27 18.83
C SER A 186 -7.56 21.27 17.36
N PHE A 187 -7.63 20.13 16.66
CA PHE A 187 -7.35 20.01 15.22
C PHE A 187 -8.33 20.84 14.38
N GLY A 188 -7.81 21.65 13.46
CA GLY A 188 -8.55 22.63 12.67
C GLY A 188 -8.65 24.02 13.31
N MET A 189 -8.21 24.19 14.56
CA MET A 189 -8.16 25.52 15.21
C MET A 189 -6.91 26.34 14.83
N CYS A 190 -5.86 25.68 14.32
CA CYS A 190 -4.67 26.32 13.79
C CYS A 190 -4.71 26.24 12.26
N ALA A 191 -4.48 27.36 11.57
CA ALA A 191 -4.51 27.43 10.11
C ALA A 191 -3.42 26.56 9.45
N ASP A 192 -2.34 26.24 10.18
CA ASP A 192 -1.23 25.42 9.72
C ASP A 192 -1.43 23.92 10.00
N ASP A 193 -2.57 23.51 10.58
CA ASP A 193 -2.88 22.08 10.72
C ASP A 193 -3.04 21.43 9.34
N TYR A 194 -2.43 20.25 9.18
CA TYR A 194 -2.34 19.59 7.89
C TYR A 194 -2.71 18.11 7.98
N VAL A 195 -3.40 17.61 6.95
CA VAL A 195 -3.63 16.18 6.73
C VAL A 195 -3.19 15.84 5.31
N ALA A 196 -2.46 14.73 5.17
CA ALA A 196 -2.14 14.13 3.89
C ALA A 196 -2.54 12.65 3.88
N VAL A 197 -2.61 12.06 2.70
CA VAL A 197 -2.94 10.66 2.48
C VAL A 197 -1.97 9.99 1.51
N ASN A 198 -1.56 8.79 1.88
CA ASN A 198 -0.84 7.88 1.01
C ASN A 198 -1.74 6.67 0.72
N LEU A 199 -1.80 6.28 -0.56
CA LEU A 199 -2.60 5.16 -1.06
C LEU A 199 -1.68 4.11 -1.71
N ALA A 200 -1.89 2.83 -1.40
CA ALA A 200 -1.14 1.74 -2.04
C ALA A 200 -1.71 1.35 -3.41
N VAL A 201 -0.82 1.11 -4.37
CA VAL A 201 -1.12 0.48 -5.67
C VAL A 201 -0.12 -0.67 -5.92
N PRO A 202 -0.54 -1.84 -6.42
CA PRO A 202 0.38 -2.95 -6.70
C PRO A 202 1.52 -2.53 -7.64
N VAL A 203 2.73 -3.06 -7.45
CA VAL A 203 3.93 -2.63 -8.22
C VAL A 203 3.74 -2.76 -9.73
N ALA A 204 3.19 -3.89 -10.19
CA ALA A 204 2.97 -4.19 -11.61
C ALA A 204 1.93 -3.28 -12.28
N ASP A 205 1.08 -2.65 -11.46
CA ASP A 205 0.03 -1.73 -11.88
C ASP A 205 0.53 -0.29 -11.79
N ALA A 206 1.21 0.06 -10.70
CA ALA A 206 1.74 1.39 -10.43
C ALA A 206 2.80 1.83 -11.46
N GLU A 207 3.55 0.89 -12.04
CA GLU A 207 4.52 1.18 -13.11
C GLU A 207 3.85 1.52 -14.46
N ARG A 208 2.54 1.25 -14.61
CA ARG A 208 1.79 1.53 -15.85
C ARG A 208 1.23 2.95 -15.83
N PRO A 209 1.56 3.81 -16.81
CA PRO A 209 1.13 5.20 -16.80
C PRO A 209 -0.39 5.40 -16.75
N GLU A 210 -1.17 4.54 -17.40
CA GLU A 210 -2.63 4.66 -17.46
C GLU A 210 -3.28 4.37 -16.11
N VAL A 211 -2.81 3.33 -15.42
CA VAL A 211 -3.30 2.96 -14.08
C VAL A 211 -2.87 4.01 -13.07
N ASN A 212 -1.59 4.39 -13.10
CA ASN A 212 -1.03 5.43 -12.23
C ASN A 212 -1.82 6.75 -12.34
N ARG A 213 -2.13 7.18 -13.57
CA ARG A 213 -2.93 8.39 -13.81
C ARG A 213 -4.34 8.26 -13.25
N LEU A 214 -5.03 7.14 -13.49
CA LEU A 214 -6.39 6.94 -13.00
C LEU A 214 -6.46 6.94 -11.47
N TYR A 215 -5.51 6.25 -10.80
CA TYR A 215 -5.47 6.20 -9.34
C TYR A 215 -5.17 7.56 -8.71
N ASN A 216 -4.22 8.32 -9.26
CA ASN A 216 -3.97 9.69 -8.80
C ASN A 216 -5.20 10.57 -8.96
N GLN A 217 -5.90 10.47 -10.09
CA GLN A 217 -7.11 11.21 -10.35
C GLN A 217 -8.22 10.84 -9.36
N VAL A 218 -8.49 9.55 -9.16
CA VAL A 218 -9.49 9.05 -8.20
C VAL A 218 -9.16 9.47 -6.77
N LEU A 219 -7.90 9.38 -6.36
CA LEU A 219 -7.45 9.79 -5.03
C LEU A 219 -7.66 11.30 -4.82
N PHE A 220 -7.25 12.12 -5.79
CA PHE A 220 -7.42 13.57 -5.75
C PHE A 220 -8.91 13.94 -5.66
N GLU A 221 -9.75 13.37 -6.53
CA GLU A 221 -11.18 13.67 -6.56
C GLU A 221 -11.89 13.23 -5.28
N ALA A 222 -11.53 12.06 -4.76
CA ALA A 222 -12.03 11.58 -3.48
C ALA A 222 -11.62 12.51 -2.33
N TRP A 223 -10.38 12.99 -2.35
CA TRP A 223 -9.88 13.93 -1.35
C TRP A 223 -10.55 15.29 -1.41
N VAL A 224 -10.94 15.77 -2.59
CA VAL A 224 -11.72 17.02 -2.70
C VAL A 224 -13.15 16.82 -2.18
N LEU A 225 -13.79 15.67 -2.45
CA LEU A 225 -15.18 15.38 -2.07
C LEU A 225 -15.37 14.79 -0.67
N MET A 226 -14.31 14.64 0.13
CA MET A 226 -14.41 13.92 1.40
C MET A 226 -15.35 14.57 2.42
N ASP A 227 -15.61 15.89 2.33
CA ASP A 227 -16.64 16.55 3.14
C ASP A 227 -18.04 16.30 2.60
N ASP A 228 -18.21 16.40 1.27
CA ASP A 228 -19.50 16.22 0.60
C ASP A 228 -20.03 14.79 0.74
N LEU A 229 -19.14 13.80 0.80
CA LEU A 229 -19.48 12.38 0.83
C LEU A 229 -19.14 11.69 2.16
N ASN A 230 -18.85 12.46 3.22
CA ASN A 230 -18.48 11.95 4.54
C ASN A 230 -19.47 10.88 5.06
N GLY A 231 -18.96 9.71 5.45
CA GLY A 231 -19.78 8.61 5.98
C GLY A 231 -20.62 7.88 4.94
N HIS A 232 -20.26 8.01 3.65
CA HIS A 232 -20.91 7.31 2.53
C HIS A 232 -22.43 7.52 2.52
N PRO A 233 -22.91 8.77 2.38
CA PRO A 233 -24.34 9.04 2.34
C PRO A 233 -24.98 8.33 1.13
N VAL A 234 -26.22 7.86 1.28
CA VAL A 234 -26.95 7.28 0.14
C VAL A 234 -27.20 8.37 -0.90
N VAL A 235 -26.55 8.27 -2.06
CA VAL A 235 -26.56 9.30 -3.11
C VAL A 235 -26.88 8.71 -4.46
N ASP A 236 -27.53 9.52 -5.31
CA ASP A 236 -27.72 9.18 -6.71
C ASP A 236 -26.39 9.22 -7.45
N VAL A 237 -26.15 8.28 -8.37
CA VAL A 237 -24.92 8.27 -9.20
C VAL A 237 -24.76 9.59 -9.96
N ALA A 238 -25.86 10.16 -10.45
CA ALA A 238 -25.83 11.43 -11.16
C ALA A 238 -25.43 12.60 -10.26
N GLU A 239 -25.63 12.50 -8.93
CA GLU A 239 -25.09 13.51 -8.01
C GLU A 239 -23.58 13.41 -7.88
N VAL A 240 -23.02 12.20 -7.80
CA VAL A 240 -21.56 12.00 -7.78
C VAL A 240 -20.93 12.56 -9.07
N GLU A 241 -21.56 12.33 -10.22
CA GLU A 241 -21.13 12.90 -11.50
C GLU A 241 -21.17 14.42 -11.53
N ARG A 242 -22.24 15.03 -10.98
CA ARG A 242 -22.34 16.49 -10.84
C ARG A 242 -21.24 17.06 -9.94
N LEU A 243 -20.93 16.39 -8.83
CA LEU A 243 -19.85 16.80 -7.93
C LEU A 243 -18.49 16.75 -8.63
N LEU A 244 -18.22 15.66 -9.36
CA LEU A 244 -16.97 15.49 -10.13
C LEU A 244 -16.81 16.52 -11.25
N THR A 245 -17.90 16.88 -11.92
CA THR A 245 -17.89 17.92 -12.96
C THR A 245 -17.46 19.27 -12.38
N LYS A 246 -17.93 19.62 -11.18
CA LYS A 246 -17.55 20.87 -10.47
C LYS A 246 -16.07 20.91 -10.07
N ILE A 247 -15.43 19.76 -9.85
CA ILE A 247 -13.99 19.69 -9.52
C ILE A 247 -13.13 20.08 -10.72
N SER A 248 -13.52 19.64 -11.92
CA SER A 248 -12.77 19.91 -13.15
C SER A 248 -12.64 21.42 -13.45
N GLU A 249 -13.48 22.25 -12.82
CA GLU A 249 -13.48 23.72 -12.92
C GLU A 249 -12.57 24.41 -11.88
N LYS A 250 -12.07 23.67 -10.87
CA LYS A 250 -11.24 24.19 -9.79
C LYS A 250 -9.92 23.42 -9.71
N GLU A 251 -8.84 24.00 -10.26
CA GLU A 251 -7.50 23.51 -9.94
C GLU A 251 -7.00 24.14 -8.64
N ASP A 252 -7.17 23.41 -7.53
CA ASP A 252 -6.44 23.71 -6.30
C ASP A 252 -5.16 22.87 -6.23
N LEU A 253 -4.03 23.51 -6.55
CA LEU A 253 -2.70 22.87 -6.49
C LEU A 253 -2.35 22.39 -5.08
N THR A 254 -2.95 22.97 -4.02
CA THR A 254 -2.64 22.59 -2.62
C THR A 254 -3.12 21.19 -2.26
N VAL A 255 -4.18 20.71 -2.93
CA VAL A 255 -4.74 19.37 -2.70
C VAL A 255 -3.87 18.27 -3.34
N LYS A 256 -3.17 18.57 -4.44
CA LYS A 256 -2.26 17.61 -5.09
C LYS A 256 -1.06 17.26 -4.20
N ASP A 257 -0.58 18.20 -3.40
CA ASP A 257 0.54 17.98 -2.46
C ASP A 257 0.13 17.17 -1.20
N ALA A 258 -1.17 16.87 -1.02
CA ALA A 258 -1.69 16.06 0.08
C ALA A 258 -1.95 14.61 -0.32
N CYS A 259 -1.90 14.28 -1.61
CA CYS A 259 -2.32 12.98 -2.14
C CYS A 259 -1.15 12.27 -2.82
N PHE A 260 -0.72 11.13 -2.29
CA PHE A 260 0.36 10.36 -2.88
C PHE A 260 -0.05 8.90 -3.08
N ILE A 261 0.28 8.36 -4.24
CA ILE A 261 0.27 6.91 -4.45
C ILE A 261 1.65 6.33 -4.19
N TYR A 262 1.71 5.12 -3.66
CA TYR A 262 2.95 4.45 -3.31
C TYR A 262 2.86 2.94 -3.59
N PRO A 263 3.96 2.24 -3.96
CA PRO A 263 3.88 0.82 -4.25
C PRO A 263 3.48 0.01 -3.02
N GLU A 264 2.51 -0.88 -3.18
CA GLU A 264 1.94 -1.69 -2.09
C GLU A 264 3.00 -2.59 -1.42
N ALA A 265 3.86 -3.22 -2.21
CA ALA A 265 4.96 -4.03 -1.69
C ALA A 265 5.92 -3.18 -0.84
N SER A 266 6.24 -1.95 -1.29
CA SER A 266 7.10 -1.02 -0.55
C SER A 266 6.46 -0.61 0.77
N ALA A 267 5.15 -0.31 0.75
CA ALA A 267 4.39 0.01 1.95
C ALA A 267 4.38 -1.17 2.92
N ASN A 268 4.09 -2.38 2.44
CA ASN A 268 3.99 -3.56 3.29
C ASN A 268 5.32 -3.80 4.03
N VAL A 269 6.45 -3.67 3.34
CA VAL A 269 7.77 -3.91 3.94
C VAL A 269 8.32 -2.71 4.70
N GLN A 270 7.61 -1.58 4.84
CA GLN A 270 8.20 -0.38 5.45
C GLN A 270 8.66 -0.60 6.90
N GLY A 271 7.82 -1.27 7.70
CA GLY A 271 8.19 -1.63 9.08
C GLY A 271 9.39 -2.58 9.14
N PHE A 272 9.56 -3.42 8.12
CA PHE A 272 10.72 -4.29 8.00
C PHE A 272 11.98 -3.50 7.60
N VAL A 273 11.94 -2.73 6.52
CA VAL A 273 13.13 -2.03 6.02
C VAL A 273 13.61 -0.94 6.97
N ARG A 274 12.75 -0.38 7.83
CA ARG A 274 13.15 0.56 8.91
C ARG A 274 13.65 -0.14 10.17
N SER A 275 13.49 -1.46 10.27
CA SER A 275 13.96 -2.22 11.43
C SER A 275 15.48 -2.40 11.41
N ARG A 276 16.09 -2.44 12.60
CA ARG A 276 17.54 -2.72 12.74
C ARG A 276 17.92 -4.15 12.37
N VAL A 277 16.94 -5.07 12.37
CA VAL A 277 17.18 -6.48 12.03
C VAL A 277 17.03 -6.79 10.53
N SER A 278 16.61 -5.81 9.71
CA SER A 278 16.60 -6.00 8.26
C SER A 278 18.01 -6.02 7.70
N SER A 279 18.22 -6.85 6.67
CA SER A 279 19.53 -7.05 6.05
C SER A 279 19.41 -6.94 4.53
N PRO A 280 20.31 -6.21 3.85
CA PRO A 280 20.30 -6.11 2.39
C PRO A 280 20.26 -7.48 1.70
N GLY A 281 19.63 -7.55 0.53
CA GLY A 281 19.57 -8.79 -0.27
C GLY A 281 18.31 -8.88 -1.14
N ILE A 282 18.05 -10.06 -1.69
CA ILE A 282 16.93 -10.30 -2.61
C ILE A 282 15.74 -10.88 -1.84
N TYR A 283 14.55 -10.37 -2.14
CA TYR A 283 13.31 -10.75 -1.51
C TYR A 283 12.25 -11.08 -2.55
N LEU A 284 11.47 -12.12 -2.29
CA LEU A 284 10.15 -12.32 -2.88
C LEU A 284 9.12 -11.91 -1.83
N PHE A 285 8.34 -10.89 -2.12
CA PHE A 285 7.15 -10.55 -1.37
C PHE A 285 5.92 -11.10 -2.10
N SER A 286 5.05 -11.80 -1.36
CA SER A 286 3.80 -12.36 -1.87
C SER A 286 2.65 -11.96 -0.96
N ASP A 287 1.84 -10.99 -1.41
CA ASP A 287 0.63 -10.54 -0.72
C ASP A 287 -0.58 -11.30 -1.24
N THR A 288 -1.35 -11.93 -0.35
CA THR A 288 -2.60 -12.60 -0.74
C THR A 288 -3.80 -11.77 -0.26
N GLY A 289 -4.41 -11.07 -1.20
CA GLY A 289 -5.69 -10.39 -1.01
C GLY A 289 -6.88 -11.31 -1.25
N ALA A 290 -8.07 -10.72 -1.27
CA ALA A 290 -9.28 -11.45 -1.66
C ALA A 290 -9.36 -11.61 -3.18
N GLY A 291 -9.09 -10.55 -3.95
CA GLY A 291 -9.15 -10.57 -5.41
C GLY A 291 -7.87 -11.10 -6.05
N THR A 292 -6.71 -10.71 -5.52
CA THR A 292 -5.42 -10.95 -6.18
C THR A 292 -4.38 -11.60 -5.26
N VAL A 293 -3.33 -12.14 -5.88
CA VAL A 293 -2.05 -12.43 -5.24
C VAL A 293 -1.00 -11.55 -5.91
N ASP A 294 -0.44 -10.63 -5.15
CA ASP A 294 0.51 -9.63 -5.65
C ASP A 294 1.92 -10.09 -5.28
N GLN A 295 2.73 -10.39 -6.30
CA GLN A 295 4.10 -10.84 -6.14
C GLN A 295 5.07 -9.76 -6.59
N SER A 296 6.12 -9.55 -5.82
CA SER A 296 7.20 -8.63 -6.18
C SER A 296 8.54 -9.21 -5.77
N VAL A 297 9.47 -9.29 -6.71
CA VAL A 297 10.87 -9.62 -6.42
C VAL A 297 11.68 -8.33 -6.45
N PHE A 298 12.37 -8.03 -5.36
CA PHE A 298 13.16 -6.81 -5.23
C PHE A 298 14.48 -7.05 -4.52
N ILE A 299 15.43 -6.15 -4.78
CA ILE A 299 16.68 -6.03 -4.04
C ILE A 299 16.49 -4.90 -3.01
N PHE A 300 16.68 -5.23 -1.74
CA PHE A 300 16.76 -4.25 -0.67
C PHE A 300 18.22 -3.83 -0.48
N LEU A 301 18.46 -2.53 -0.58
CA LEU A 301 19.75 -1.89 -0.31
C LEU A 301 19.60 -0.94 0.87
N ARG A 302 20.65 -0.86 1.68
CA ARG A 302 20.78 0.13 2.75
C ARG A 302 22.20 0.70 2.68
N ASP A 303 22.29 1.99 2.42
CA ASP A 303 23.55 2.74 2.38
C ASP A 303 23.37 4.08 3.11
N ASP A 304 24.31 4.47 3.96
CA ASP A 304 24.27 5.74 4.74
C ASP A 304 22.93 6.08 5.44
N ASN A 305 22.18 5.07 5.89
CA ASN A 305 20.82 5.17 6.46
C ASN A 305 19.72 5.57 5.45
N CYS A 306 19.95 5.40 4.16
CA CYS A 306 18.93 5.47 3.13
C CYS A 306 18.52 4.05 2.70
N GLU A 307 17.25 3.72 2.86
CA GLU A 307 16.64 2.51 2.31
C GLU A 307 16.25 2.71 0.84
N HIS A 308 16.60 1.74 0.00
CA HIS A 308 16.18 1.70 -1.40
C HIS A 308 15.70 0.29 -1.81
N LEU A 309 14.61 0.26 -2.58
CA LEU A 309 13.98 -0.96 -3.10
C LEU A 309 14.06 -1.00 -4.63
N THR A 310 14.89 -1.89 -5.17
CA THR A 310 15.01 -2.08 -6.62
C THR A 310 14.15 -3.26 -7.08
N TYR A 311 13.02 -2.99 -7.73
CA TYR A 311 12.09 -4.03 -8.16
C TYR A 311 12.55 -4.72 -9.45
N LEU A 312 12.89 -6.00 -9.37
CA LEU A 312 13.29 -6.80 -10.52
C LEU A 312 12.06 -7.19 -11.37
N HIS A 313 10.97 -7.57 -10.71
CA HIS A 313 9.72 -7.90 -11.37
C HIS A 313 8.54 -7.82 -10.40
N GLY A 314 7.39 -7.34 -10.86
CA GLY A 314 6.10 -7.41 -10.18
C GLY A 314 5.10 -8.21 -11.01
N ASN A 315 4.18 -8.92 -10.36
CA ASN A 315 3.12 -9.67 -11.01
C ASN A 315 1.85 -9.68 -10.15
N VAL A 316 0.70 -9.41 -10.75
CA VAL A 316 -0.61 -9.41 -10.07
C VAL A 316 -1.42 -10.56 -10.65
N LEU A 317 -1.65 -11.59 -9.83
CA LEU A 317 -2.34 -12.82 -10.23
C LEU A 317 -3.80 -12.78 -9.75
N PRO A 318 -4.80 -13.06 -10.59
CA PRO A 318 -6.21 -13.10 -10.20
C PRO A 318 -6.56 -14.41 -9.46
N LEU A 319 -5.82 -14.68 -8.37
CA LEU A 319 -5.85 -15.94 -7.62
C LEU A 319 -6.11 -15.73 -6.12
N GLY A 320 -6.59 -14.54 -5.73
CA GLY A 320 -6.83 -14.21 -4.33
C GLY A 320 -7.84 -15.13 -3.65
N SER A 321 -7.98 -15.00 -2.33
CA SER A 321 -8.76 -15.93 -1.49
C SER A 321 -10.22 -16.07 -1.90
N SER A 322 -10.78 -15.08 -2.59
CA SER A 322 -12.17 -15.10 -3.03
C SER A 322 -12.43 -15.93 -4.28
N PHE A 323 -11.37 -16.31 -5.01
CA PHE A 323 -11.47 -17.26 -6.11
C PHE A 323 -11.75 -18.68 -5.63
N ILE A 324 -11.47 -19.01 -4.36
CA ILE A 324 -11.79 -20.31 -3.79
C ILE A 324 -13.30 -20.54 -3.79
N GLU A 325 -14.08 -19.63 -3.16
CA GLU A 325 -15.54 -19.75 -3.16
C GLU A 325 -16.15 -19.56 -4.55
N ARG A 326 -15.61 -18.67 -5.40
CA ARG A 326 -16.11 -18.52 -6.78
C ARG A 326 -15.99 -19.80 -7.58
N ARG A 327 -14.85 -20.49 -7.50
CA ARG A 327 -14.64 -21.79 -8.19
C ARG A 327 -15.52 -22.88 -7.61
N ALA A 328 -15.64 -22.95 -6.28
CA ALA A 328 -16.53 -23.91 -5.61
C ALA A 328 -18.00 -23.69 -5.99
N ALA A 329 -18.46 -22.44 -6.06
CA ALA A 329 -19.81 -22.07 -6.48
C ALA A 329 -20.07 -22.40 -7.97
N SER A 330 -19.08 -22.14 -8.83
CA SER A 330 -19.14 -22.43 -10.27
C SER A 330 -19.29 -23.93 -10.57
N ALA A 331 -18.77 -24.81 -9.72
CA ALA A 331 -18.96 -26.26 -9.85
C ALA A 331 -20.45 -26.68 -9.85
N PHE A 332 -21.32 -25.85 -9.26
CA PHE A 332 -22.78 -26.07 -9.22
C PHE A 332 -23.56 -25.14 -10.15
N ARG A 333 -22.87 -24.39 -11.04
CA ARG A 333 -23.47 -23.39 -11.94
C ARG A 333 -24.34 -22.35 -11.22
N ARG A 334 -24.01 -22.06 -9.97
CA ARG A 334 -24.66 -21.03 -9.15
C ARG A 334 -23.61 -20.08 -8.61
N THR A 335 -23.48 -18.93 -9.27
CA THR A 335 -22.54 -17.86 -8.91
C THR A 335 -23.27 -16.60 -8.45
N ASP A 336 -24.53 -16.74 -8.03
CA ASP A 336 -25.28 -15.67 -7.39
C ASP A 336 -24.67 -15.29 -6.03
N TRP A 337 -25.03 -14.11 -5.53
CA TRP A 337 -24.44 -13.58 -4.29
C TRP A 337 -24.70 -14.47 -3.07
N GLU A 338 -25.86 -15.17 -3.00
CA GLU A 338 -26.19 -16.09 -1.91
C GLU A 338 -25.27 -17.30 -1.91
N ALA A 339 -25.03 -17.89 -3.10
CA ALA A 339 -24.14 -19.02 -3.26
C ALA A 339 -22.70 -18.64 -2.91
N LEU A 340 -22.22 -17.47 -3.37
CA LEU A 340 -20.88 -16.99 -3.04
C LEU A 340 -20.71 -16.78 -1.53
N GLU A 341 -21.69 -16.17 -0.87
CA GLU A 341 -21.67 -15.94 0.58
C GLU A 341 -21.70 -17.27 1.35
N ALA A 342 -22.53 -18.22 0.95
CA ALA A 342 -22.59 -19.54 1.58
C ALA A 342 -21.26 -20.30 1.46
N TRP A 343 -20.62 -20.26 0.29
CA TRP A 343 -19.31 -20.89 0.08
C TRP A 343 -18.19 -20.16 0.81
N ARG A 344 -18.24 -18.83 0.92
CA ARG A 344 -17.31 -18.04 1.74
C ARG A 344 -17.38 -18.46 3.20
N GLN A 345 -18.58 -18.55 3.78
CA GLN A 345 -18.78 -18.97 5.17
C GLN A 345 -18.24 -20.38 5.43
N ARG A 346 -18.48 -21.33 4.52
CA ARG A 346 -17.91 -22.70 4.60
C ARG A 346 -16.38 -22.67 4.53
N LYS A 347 -15.82 -21.92 3.58
CA LYS A 347 -14.36 -21.74 3.42
C LYS A 347 -13.73 -21.22 4.71
N GLU A 348 -14.29 -20.17 5.29
CA GLU A 348 -13.78 -19.52 6.51
C GLU A 348 -13.96 -20.37 7.77
N SER A 349 -14.99 -21.21 7.80
CA SER A 349 -15.21 -22.21 8.86
C SER A 349 -14.26 -23.41 8.76
N GLY A 350 -13.31 -23.42 7.81
CA GLY A 350 -12.37 -24.51 7.61
C GLY A 350 -12.94 -25.70 6.81
N GLY A 351 -13.98 -25.48 6.02
CA GLY A 351 -14.60 -26.50 5.17
C GLY A 351 -13.60 -27.22 4.24
N VAL A 352 -13.79 -28.53 4.09
CA VAL A 352 -12.94 -29.45 3.31
C VAL A 352 -13.74 -30.20 2.24
N GLU A 353 -14.92 -29.70 1.90
CA GLU A 353 -15.79 -30.27 0.87
C GLU A 353 -15.05 -30.36 -0.47
N PRO A 354 -15.32 -31.40 -1.30
CA PRO A 354 -14.59 -31.62 -2.55
C PRO A 354 -14.49 -30.38 -3.45
N PRO A 355 -15.55 -29.57 -3.67
CA PRO A 355 -15.46 -28.35 -4.48
C PRO A 355 -14.48 -27.30 -3.94
N LEU A 356 -14.37 -27.15 -2.62
CA LEU A 356 -13.40 -26.24 -2.00
C LEU A 356 -11.97 -26.78 -2.15
N MET A 357 -11.79 -28.08 -1.99
CA MET A 357 -10.47 -28.71 -2.14
C MET A 357 -9.98 -28.67 -3.60
N GLU A 358 -10.86 -28.94 -4.56
CA GLU A 358 -10.58 -28.80 -5.99
C GLU A 358 -10.24 -27.34 -6.34
N ALA A 359 -11.02 -26.37 -5.83
CA ALA A 359 -10.73 -24.95 -6.01
C ALA A 359 -9.35 -24.54 -5.46
N ARG A 360 -9.02 -24.97 -4.23
CA ARG A 360 -7.70 -24.73 -3.62
C ARG A 360 -6.59 -25.37 -4.44
N ASN A 361 -6.75 -26.61 -4.89
CA ASN A 361 -5.73 -27.31 -5.68
C ASN A 361 -5.52 -26.66 -7.05
N ALA A 362 -6.58 -26.21 -7.71
CA ALA A 362 -6.47 -25.49 -8.97
C ALA A 362 -5.74 -24.15 -8.78
N ILE A 363 -6.05 -23.40 -7.72
CA ILE A 363 -5.33 -22.17 -7.35
C ILE A 363 -3.87 -22.46 -7.02
N HIS A 364 -3.58 -23.56 -6.31
CA HIS A 364 -2.22 -23.98 -5.98
C HIS A 364 -1.38 -24.16 -7.25
N GLU A 365 -1.89 -24.93 -8.21
CA GLU A 365 -1.20 -25.21 -9.47
C GLU A 365 -0.98 -23.95 -10.31
N GLU A 366 -1.98 -23.08 -10.40
CA GLU A 366 -1.87 -21.82 -11.14
C GLU A 366 -0.90 -20.84 -10.47
N LEU A 367 -0.94 -20.72 -9.14
CA LEU A 367 -0.06 -19.85 -8.38
C LEU A 367 1.38 -20.36 -8.40
N MET A 368 1.60 -21.67 -8.36
CA MET A 368 2.93 -22.26 -8.51
C MET A 368 3.55 -21.84 -9.85
N ARG A 369 2.82 -22.02 -10.96
CA ARG A 369 3.28 -21.59 -12.29
C ARG A 369 3.50 -20.07 -12.37
N GLY A 370 2.57 -19.29 -11.82
CA GLY A 370 2.69 -17.83 -11.74
C GLY A 370 3.94 -17.40 -10.97
N THR A 371 4.23 -18.04 -9.84
CA THR A 371 5.42 -17.77 -9.03
C THR A 371 6.71 -18.15 -9.75
N GLU A 372 6.73 -19.29 -10.43
CA GLU A 372 7.89 -19.71 -11.24
C GLU A 372 8.18 -18.69 -12.36
N GLN A 373 7.14 -18.20 -13.04
CA GLN A 373 7.27 -17.13 -14.05
C GLN A 373 7.78 -15.82 -13.43
N THR A 374 7.26 -15.44 -12.27
CA THR A 374 7.70 -14.24 -11.53
C THR A 374 9.20 -14.31 -11.24
N LEU A 375 9.66 -15.43 -10.68
CA LEU A 375 11.07 -15.65 -10.34
C LEU A 375 11.95 -15.73 -11.60
N ALA A 376 11.49 -16.37 -12.66
CA ALA A 376 12.23 -16.47 -13.92
C ALA A 376 12.48 -15.09 -14.56
N ARG A 377 11.46 -14.23 -14.58
CA ARG A 377 11.58 -12.85 -15.09
C ARG A 377 12.48 -12.00 -14.20
N ALA A 378 12.36 -12.12 -12.89
CA ALA A 378 13.28 -11.44 -11.97
C ALA A 378 14.74 -11.88 -12.18
N LYS A 379 14.96 -13.19 -12.38
CA LYS A 379 16.29 -13.76 -12.67
C LYS A 379 16.90 -13.16 -13.94
N GLN A 380 16.10 -12.85 -14.96
CA GLN A 380 16.59 -12.22 -16.20
C GLN A 380 17.23 -10.85 -15.95
N LYS A 381 16.79 -10.10 -14.93
CA LYS A 381 17.35 -8.78 -14.59
C LYS A 381 18.61 -8.80 -13.74
N LEU A 382 18.96 -9.95 -13.16
CA LEU A 382 20.20 -10.07 -12.38
C LEU A 382 21.43 -10.17 -13.28
N ILE A 383 22.51 -9.45 -12.96
CA ILE A 383 23.81 -9.67 -13.62
C ILE A 383 24.34 -11.04 -13.19
N VAL A 384 24.38 -11.31 -11.88
CA VAL A 384 24.82 -12.59 -11.33
C VAL A 384 23.60 -13.45 -10.99
N LYS A 385 23.24 -14.35 -11.89
CA LYS A 385 22.00 -15.16 -11.79
C LYS A 385 21.89 -16.00 -10.52
N SER A 386 23.03 -16.43 -9.94
CA SER A 386 23.06 -17.22 -8.70
C SER A 386 22.78 -16.40 -7.44
N GLN A 387 22.73 -15.06 -7.52
CA GLN A 387 22.29 -14.25 -6.37
C GLN A 387 20.85 -14.57 -5.96
N LEU A 388 20.02 -15.01 -6.91
CA LEU A 388 18.65 -15.45 -6.62
C LEU A 388 18.62 -16.65 -5.66
N ASP A 389 19.70 -17.43 -5.57
CA ASP A 389 19.77 -18.58 -4.65
C ASP A 389 19.76 -18.16 -3.17
N GLN A 390 19.98 -16.86 -2.88
CA GLN A 390 19.95 -16.25 -1.54
C GLN A 390 18.64 -15.51 -1.26
N ILE A 391 17.62 -15.70 -2.10
CA ILE A 391 16.33 -15.04 -1.94
C ILE A 391 15.67 -15.43 -0.61
N ARG A 392 14.97 -14.47 -0.02
CA ARG A 392 14.13 -14.65 1.18
C ARG A 392 12.69 -14.34 0.85
N VAL A 393 11.75 -14.94 1.57
CA VAL A 393 10.32 -14.83 1.25
C VAL A 393 9.60 -14.10 2.38
N ILE A 394 8.77 -13.14 2.03
CA ILE A 394 7.87 -12.45 2.95
C ILE A 394 6.44 -12.70 2.46
N PHE A 395 5.58 -13.19 3.35
CA PHE A 395 4.16 -13.37 3.08
C PHE A 395 3.35 -12.25 3.75
N GLY A 396 2.45 -11.64 2.98
CA GLY A 396 1.49 -10.64 3.44
C GLY A 396 0.05 -11.02 3.11
N GLY A 397 -0.89 -10.19 3.56
CA GLY A 397 -2.27 -10.25 3.13
C GLY A 397 -3.20 -11.04 4.02
N GLY A 398 -4.44 -10.57 4.11
CA GLY A 398 -5.49 -11.19 4.92
C GLY A 398 -6.01 -12.53 4.36
N GLY A 399 -5.74 -12.83 3.10
CA GLY A 399 -6.12 -14.08 2.44
C GLY A 399 -5.07 -15.18 2.52
N HIS A 400 -3.90 -14.90 3.09
CA HIS A 400 -2.79 -15.85 3.17
C HIS A 400 -3.12 -17.06 4.08
N CYS A 401 -2.77 -18.25 3.62
CA CYS A 401 -2.81 -19.49 4.40
C CYS A 401 -1.78 -20.50 3.87
N GLU A 402 -1.57 -21.60 4.60
CA GLU A 402 -0.60 -22.64 4.22
C GLU A 402 -0.93 -23.27 2.85
N HIS A 403 -2.17 -23.73 2.66
CA HIS A 403 -2.66 -24.25 1.39
C HIS A 403 -3.93 -23.48 0.94
N PRO A 404 -3.94 -22.88 -0.27
CA PRO A 404 -3.01 -23.11 -1.37
C PRO A 404 -1.79 -22.19 -1.43
N TYR A 405 -1.79 -21.07 -0.72
CA TYR A 405 -0.90 -19.94 -1.03
C TYR A 405 0.57 -20.19 -0.71
N LYS A 406 0.91 -20.43 0.56
CA LYS A 406 2.31 -20.63 0.94
C LYS A 406 2.92 -21.83 0.23
N ALA A 407 2.19 -22.95 0.20
CA ALA A 407 2.65 -24.17 -0.44
C ALA A 407 2.96 -23.95 -1.94
N ALA A 408 2.10 -23.25 -2.67
CA ALA A 408 2.29 -22.96 -4.09
C ALA A 408 3.47 -22.02 -4.35
N VAL A 409 3.62 -20.96 -3.53
CA VAL A 409 4.73 -20.00 -3.65
C VAL A 409 6.08 -20.64 -3.33
N MET A 410 6.12 -21.58 -2.38
CA MET A 410 7.37 -22.23 -1.98
C MET A 410 7.80 -23.34 -2.95
N ARG A 411 6.88 -23.90 -3.75
CA ARG A 411 7.15 -25.05 -4.62
C ARG A 411 8.21 -24.77 -5.72
N PRO A 412 8.23 -23.63 -6.42
CA PRO A 412 9.23 -23.34 -7.46
C PRO A 412 10.69 -23.32 -6.98
N PHE A 413 10.96 -23.13 -5.69
CA PHE A 413 12.33 -23.16 -5.14
C PHE A 413 12.98 -24.55 -5.17
N SER A 414 12.19 -25.60 -5.39
CA SER A 414 12.67 -26.96 -5.68
C SER A 414 12.56 -27.34 -7.16
N GLY A 415 12.20 -26.40 -8.04
CA GLY A 415 12.02 -26.62 -9.48
C GLY A 415 13.27 -26.38 -10.32
N GLY A 416 13.13 -26.46 -11.65
CA GLY A 416 14.24 -26.34 -12.61
C GLY A 416 14.86 -24.94 -12.72
N LEU A 417 14.25 -23.93 -12.09
CA LEU A 417 14.79 -22.57 -12.06
C LEU A 417 16.10 -22.48 -11.26
N PHE A 418 16.33 -23.37 -10.30
CA PHE A 418 17.51 -23.39 -9.44
C PHE A 418 18.38 -24.60 -9.76
N ARG A 419 19.71 -24.42 -9.71
CA ARG A 419 20.66 -25.53 -10.00
C ARG A 419 20.52 -26.69 -9.01
N ARG A 420 20.10 -26.36 -7.79
CA ARG A 420 19.75 -27.28 -6.70
C ARG A 420 18.52 -26.72 -6.01
N ALA A 421 17.71 -27.59 -5.42
CA ALA A 421 16.62 -27.15 -4.57
C ALA A 421 17.16 -26.25 -3.45
N ILE A 422 16.49 -25.12 -3.23
CA ILE A 422 16.77 -24.22 -2.11
C ILE A 422 15.54 -24.14 -1.21
N SER A 423 15.76 -23.79 0.05
CA SER A 423 14.70 -23.51 1.02
C SER A 423 14.89 -22.08 1.53
N PRO A 424 14.27 -21.08 0.88
CA PRO A 424 14.37 -19.69 1.30
C PRO A 424 13.90 -19.50 2.76
N ASP A 425 14.56 -18.59 3.48
CA ASP A 425 14.06 -18.17 4.78
C ASP A 425 12.73 -17.42 4.61
N VAL A 426 11.74 -17.78 5.43
CA VAL A 426 10.47 -17.06 5.50
C VAL A 426 10.54 -16.06 6.65
N LEU A 427 10.40 -14.78 6.32
CA LEU A 427 10.50 -13.69 7.30
C LEU A 427 9.12 -13.18 7.68
N GLY A 428 8.97 -12.88 8.97
CA GLY A 428 7.79 -12.18 9.50
C GLY A 428 7.98 -10.67 9.50
N MET A 429 6.86 -9.95 9.48
CA MET A 429 6.85 -8.50 9.67
C MET A 429 6.95 -8.16 11.17
N PRO A 430 7.86 -7.26 11.58
CA PRO A 430 7.97 -6.85 12.97
C PRO A 430 6.73 -6.06 13.40
N VAL A 431 6.38 -6.13 14.69
CA VAL A 431 5.37 -5.25 15.30
C VAL A 431 6.06 -3.94 15.70
N PRO A 432 5.68 -2.81 15.13
CA PRO A 432 6.29 -1.51 15.43
C PRO A 432 5.88 -1.01 16.83
N SER A 433 6.81 -0.40 17.56
CA SER A 433 6.58 0.10 18.92
C SER A 433 5.86 1.46 18.97
N ASP A 434 5.82 2.16 17.84
CA ASP A 434 5.18 3.46 17.67
C ASP A 434 3.72 3.38 17.24
N LEU A 435 3.24 2.19 16.85
CA LEU A 435 1.83 1.92 16.61
C LEU A 435 1.14 1.56 17.92
N GLU A 436 0.10 2.31 18.26
CA GLU A 436 -0.74 2.07 19.42
C GLU A 436 -1.59 0.82 19.22
N LEU A 437 -1.14 -0.29 19.82
CA LEU A 437 -1.85 -1.56 19.89
C LEU A 437 -1.86 -2.07 21.33
N GLU A 438 -3.00 -2.62 21.74
CA GLU A 438 -3.09 -3.39 22.98
C GLU A 438 -2.46 -4.78 22.81
N ALA A 439 -2.13 -5.46 23.92
CA ALA A 439 -1.43 -6.74 23.91
C ALA A 439 -2.11 -7.83 23.03
N GLY A 440 -3.45 -7.84 22.97
CA GLY A 440 -4.25 -8.76 22.15
C GLY A 440 -4.41 -8.36 20.67
N GLN A 441 -3.97 -7.16 20.31
CA GLN A 441 -4.16 -6.57 18.97
C GLN A 441 -2.94 -6.74 18.07
N THR A 442 -1.81 -7.23 18.60
CA THR A 442 -0.58 -7.49 17.83
C THR A 442 -0.82 -8.40 16.61
N ARG A 443 -1.79 -9.31 16.69
CA ARG A 443 -2.22 -10.16 15.57
C ARG A 443 -2.76 -9.39 14.36
N TRP A 444 -3.23 -8.15 14.54
CA TRP A 444 -3.72 -7.30 13.46
C TRP A 444 -2.62 -6.88 12.49
N MET A 445 -1.36 -6.87 12.93
CA MET A 445 -0.24 -6.38 12.11
C MET A 445 -0.08 -7.09 10.77
N ARG A 446 -0.43 -8.38 10.69
CA ARG A 446 -0.42 -9.11 9.42
C ARG A 446 -1.36 -8.52 8.37
N ARG A 447 -2.43 -7.85 8.80
CA ARG A 447 -3.41 -7.18 7.94
C ARG A 447 -3.13 -5.68 7.82
N LEU A 448 -2.43 -5.07 8.77
CA LEU A 448 -2.22 -3.62 8.84
C LEU A 448 -0.88 -3.14 8.26
N SER A 449 0.03 -4.04 7.89
CA SER A 449 1.40 -3.67 7.48
C SER A 449 1.45 -2.66 6.32
N VAL A 450 0.57 -2.80 5.32
CA VAL A 450 0.44 -1.83 4.21
C VAL A 450 0.01 -0.46 4.73
N ALA A 451 -1.13 -0.38 5.42
CA ALA A 451 -1.65 0.88 5.97
C ALA A 451 -0.65 1.55 6.92
N TYR A 452 0.03 0.75 7.76
CA TYR A 452 1.10 1.22 8.64
C TYR A 452 2.27 1.81 7.85
N GLY A 453 2.75 1.13 6.81
CA GLY A 453 3.82 1.64 5.96
C GLY A 453 3.45 2.91 5.20
N LEU A 454 2.19 3.04 4.78
CA LEU A 454 1.66 4.25 4.15
C LEU A 454 1.49 5.41 5.14
N SER A 455 1.43 5.15 6.45
CA SER A 455 1.26 6.20 7.47
C SER A 455 2.50 7.09 7.66
N PHE A 456 3.65 6.75 7.07
CA PHE A 456 4.82 7.62 7.07
C PHE A 456 4.67 8.75 6.06
N GLU A 457 5.19 9.93 6.37
CA GLU A 457 5.18 11.06 5.44
C GLU A 457 5.92 10.69 4.14
N SER A 458 5.44 11.19 3.01
CA SER A 458 5.91 10.82 1.67
C SER A 458 7.43 10.86 1.49
N SER A 459 8.12 11.84 2.10
CA SER A 459 9.58 11.97 2.01
C SER A 459 10.36 11.08 2.99
N GLU A 460 9.68 10.42 3.92
CA GLU A 460 10.26 9.37 4.78
C GLU A 460 10.06 7.95 4.23
N LEU A 461 9.31 7.80 3.13
CA LEU A 461 9.10 6.52 2.48
C LEU A 461 10.39 6.04 1.81
N ALA A 462 10.63 4.73 1.86
CA ALA A 462 11.76 4.12 1.18
C ALA A 462 11.70 4.46 -0.32
N THR A 463 12.82 4.89 -0.88
CA THR A 463 12.89 5.15 -2.32
C THR A 463 12.84 3.82 -3.08
N PHE A 464 12.37 3.84 -4.32
CA PHE A 464 12.27 2.63 -5.12
C PHE A 464 12.55 2.90 -6.60
N THR A 465 12.89 1.83 -7.32
CA THR A 465 13.02 1.80 -8.79
C THR A 465 12.09 0.73 -9.33
N TYR A 466 11.24 1.07 -10.31
CA TYR A 466 10.30 0.15 -10.93
C TYR A 466 11.00 -0.87 -11.84
N PRO A 467 10.36 -2.03 -12.10
CA PRO A 467 10.87 -2.98 -13.08
C PRO A 467 11.12 -2.33 -14.45
N VAL A 468 10.18 -1.56 -14.99
CA VAL A 468 10.34 -0.94 -16.32
C VAL A 468 11.55 -0.01 -16.45
N GLU A 469 12.04 0.53 -15.33
CA GLU A 469 13.20 1.44 -15.28
C GLU A 469 14.54 0.68 -15.25
N LEU A 470 14.51 -0.64 -15.07
CA LEU A 470 15.70 -1.48 -15.06
C LEU A 470 15.94 -2.13 -16.42
N GLU A 471 17.10 -1.84 -16.99
CA GLU A 471 17.59 -2.54 -18.18
C GLU A 471 17.83 -4.02 -17.87
N THR A 472 17.48 -4.87 -18.83
CA THR A 472 17.88 -6.27 -18.78
C THR A 472 19.35 -6.36 -19.18
N PRO A 473 20.23 -6.95 -18.34
CA PRO A 473 21.66 -7.05 -18.66
C PRO A 473 21.85 -7.75 -20.00
N ARG A 474 22.65 -7.14 -20.87
CA ARG A 474 23.01 -7.73 -22.16
C ARG A 474 23.94 -8.93 -21.95
N PRO A 475 23.99 -9.90 -22.87
CA PRO A 475 24.88 -11.06 -22.73
C PRO A 475 26.34 -10.66 -22.42
N GLU A 476 26.84 -9.60 -23.04
CA GLU A 476 28.23 -9.13 -22.86
C GLU A 476 28.50 -8.60 -21.45
N GLU A 477 27.46 -8.12 -20.75
CA GLU A 477 27.55 -7.64 -19.36
C GLU A 477 27.56 -8.80 -18.36
N ILE A 478 26.87 -9.89 -18.68
CA ILE A 478 26.84 -11.13 -17.90
C ILE A 478 28.17 -11.88 -18.05
N TRP A 479 28.73 -11.89 -19.25
CA TRP A 479 29.94 -12.63 -19.61
C TRP A 479 31.22 -11.80 -19.60
N ARG A 480 31.26 -10.63 -18.94
CA ARG A 480 32.54 -9.91 -18.78
C ARG A 480 33.54 -10.87 -18.15
N PRO A 481 34.64 -11.22 -18.84
CA PRO A 481 35.70 -12.00 -18.24
C PRO A 481 36.09 -11.28 -16.96
N ARG A 482 36.23 -12.00 -15.84
CA ARG A 482 36.82 -11.44 -14.63
C ARG A 482 38.02 -10.61 -15.07
N ARG A 483 38.05 -9.31 -14.75
CA ARG A 483 39.23 -8.48 -14.99
C ARG A 483 40.41 -9.32 -14.50
N ILE A 484 41.34 -9.62 -15.41
CA ILE A 484 42.63 -10.18 -15.04
C ILE A 484 43.16 -9.15 -14.04
N ILE A 485 43.14 -9.51 -12.76
CA ILE A 485 43.87 -8.77 -11.75
C ILE A 485 45.30 -8.95 -12.22
N GLN A 486 45.93 -7.87 -12.70
CA GLN A 486 47.37 -7.92 -12.96
C GLN A 486 47.99 -8.41 -11.65
N ASP A 487 48.70 -9.54 -11.71
CA ASP A 487 49.44 -10.04 -10.57
C ASP A 487 50.26 -8.88 -10.01
N ALA A 488 50.27 -8.75 -8.69
CA ALA A 488 51.14 -7.76 -8.04
C ALA A 488 52.56 -7.97 -8.60
N PRO A 489 53.26 -6.90 -9.02
CA PRO A 489 54.60 -7.04 -9.58
C PRO A 489 55.45 -7.87 -8.62
N THR A 490 56.08 -8.90 -9.15
CA THR A 490 56.94 -9.77 -8.33
C THR A 490 58.10 -8.92 -7.79
N LYS A 491 58.71 -9.36 -6.68
CA LYS A 491 59.84 -8.65 -6.07
C LYS A 491 61.03 -8.41 -7.00
N ASP A 492 61.05 -9.06 -8.17
CA ASP A 492 62.07 -8.90 -9.19
C ASP A 492 61.79 -7.73 -10.16
N GLU A 493 60.62 -7.09 -10.06
CA GLU A 493 60.19 -5.94 -10.87
C GLU A 493 60.14 -4.61 -10.07
N CYS A 494 60.61 -4.59 -8.81
CA CYS A 494 60.73 -3.37 -7.97
C CYS A 494 62.18 -2.90 -7.81
#